data_AF-A0A7C0YG50-F1
#
_entry.id   AF-A0A7C0YG50-F1
#
_cell.length_a   1.000
_cell.length_b   1.000
_cell.length_c   1.000
_cell.angle_alpha   90.00
_cell.angle_beta   90.00
_cell.angle_gamma   90.00
#
_symmetry.space_group_name_H-M   'P 1'
#
loop_
_entity.id
_entity.type
_entity.pdbx_description
1 polymer ?
#
loop_
_entity_poly.entity_id
_entity_poly.type
_entity_poly.pdbx_seq_one_letter_code
_entity_poly.pdbx_strand_id
1 'polypeptide(L)' 'AVLIKPGGEPQGSELRGPMAREVTLKWPRVAAIASKIV' A
#
# COMPACT_ATOMS: atom_id res chain seq x y z
N ALA A 1 -6.28 -6.78 3.83
CA ALA A 1 -6.77 -6.00 2.68
C ALA A 1 -6.67 -4.52 3.04
N VAL A 2 -6.18 -3.68 2.13
CA VAL A 2 -6.00 -2.23 2.36
C VAL A 2 -7.16 -1.51 1.68
N LEU A 3 -7.84 -0.63 2.40
CA LEU A 3 -8.86 0.22 1.81
C LEU A 3 -8.17 1.39 1.10
N ILE A 4 -8.44 1.54 -0.19
CA ILE A 4 -7.89 2.59 -1.03
C ILE A 4 -9.05 3.43 -1.53
N LYS A 5 -8.95 4.76 -1.41
CA LYS A 5 -9.93 5.67 -2.01
C LYS A 5 -9.82 5.60 -3.54
N PRO A 6 -10.87 5.96 -4.30
CA PRO A 6 -10.82 6.00 -5.76
C PRO A 6 -9.69 6.87 -6.34
N GLY A 7 -9.21 7.86 -5.58
CA GLY A 7 -8.06 8.71 -5.93
C GLY A 7 -6.68 8.09 -5.68
N GLY A 8 -6.61 6.81 -5.27
CA GLY A 8 -5.36 6.09 -5.01
C GLY A 8 -4.67 6.44 -3.69
N GLU A 9 -5.35 7.18 -2.81
CA GLU A 9 -4.90 7.40 -1.45
C GLU A 9 -5.29 6.21 -0.56
N PRO A 10 -4.35 5.67 0.24
CA PRO A 10 -4.71 4.72 1.28
C PRO A 10 -5.63 5.38 2.30
N GLN A 11 -6.71 4.70 2.66
CA GLN A 11 -7.70 5.20 3.61
C GLN A 11 -7.25 5.00 5.08
N GLY A 12 -6.18 4.22 5.30
CA GLY A 12 -5.56 3.99 6.61
C GLY A 12 -4.16 4.60 6.69
N SER A 13 -3.75 4.92 7.92
CA SER A 13 -2.41 5.44 8.22
C SER A 13 -1.31 4.39 8.21
N GLU A 14 -1.65 3.09 8.31
CA GLU A 14 -0.69 2.00 8.38
C GLU A 14 -1.14 0.77 7.60
N LEU A 15 -0.20 0.16 6.87
CA LEU A 15 -0.41 -1.10 6.18
C LEU A 15 0.14 -2.26 7.03
N ARG A 16 -0.77 -3.07 7.58
CA ARG A 16 -0.45 -4.27 8.35
C ARG A 16 -0.34 -5.47 7.42
N GLY A 17 0.89 -5.88 7.13
CA GLY A 17 1.20 -7.08 6.35
C GLY A 17 2.20 -6.83 5.23
N PRO A 18 2.79 -7.91 4.68
CA PRO A 18 3.71 -7.80 3.55
C PRO A 18 2.99 -7.38 2.26
N MET A 19 3.54 -6.38 1.56
CA MET A 19 3.13 -5.99 0.21
C MET A 19 4.04 -6.63 -0.82
N ALA A 20 3.47 -7.22 -1.88
CA ALA A 20 4.26 -7.77 -2.97
C ALA A 20 4.96 -6.67 -3.79
N ARG A 21 6.20 -6.91 -4.22
CA ARG A 21 7.02 -5.95 -4.99
C ARG A 21 6.37 -5.48 -6.30
N GLU A 22 5.59 -6.32 -6.96
CA GLU A 22 4.87 -5.90 -8.19
C GLU A 22 3.77 -4.86 -7.90
N VAL A 23 3.21 -4.90 -6.70
CA VAL A 23 2.13 -4.02 -6.28
C VAL A 23 2.68 -2.63 -5.93
N THR A 24 3.94 -2.53 -5.50
CA THR A 24 4.58 -1.23 -5.20
C THR A 24 4.74 -0.37 -6.46
N LEU A 25 4.95 -1.00 -7.62
CA LEU A 25 5.04 -0.31 -8.92
C LEU A 25 3.70 0.30 -9.34
N LYS A 26 2.59 -0.40 -9.05
CA LYS A 26 1.24 0.10 -9.34
C LYS A 26 0.77 1.12 -8.31
N TRP A 27 1.19 0.99 -7.06
CA TRP A 27 0.69 1.79 -5.94
C TRP A 27 1.84 2.36 -5.09
N PRO A 28 2.62 3.30 -5.63
CA PRO A 28 3.80 3.84 -4.95
C PRO A 28 3.46 4.55 -3.63
N ARG A 29 2.30 5.22 -3.57
CA ARG A 29 1.83 5.89 -2.34
C ARG A 29 1.50 4.93 -1.22
N VAL A 30 1.02 3.74 -1.54
CA VAL A 30 0.71 2.69 -0.57
C VAL A 30 1.99 2.00 -0.11
N ALA A 31 2.96 1.83 -1.02
CA ALA A 31 4.28 1.30 -0.69
C ALA A 31 5.05 2.18 0.31
N ALA A 32 4.86 3.50 0.27
CA ALA A 32 5.50 4.44 1.20
C ALA A 32 5.12 4.23 2.68
N ILE A 33 3.95 3.63 2.93
CA ILE A 33 3.45 3.34 4.29
C ILE A 33 3.44 1.83 4.60
N ALA A 34 4.07 1.01 3.74
CA ALA A 34 4.14 -0.43 3.91
C ALA A 34 5.21 -0.80 4.94
N SER A 35 4.81 -1.61 5.95
CA SER A 35 5.72 -2.09 6.99
C SER A 35 6.71 -3.14 6.48
N LYS A 36 6.35 -3.90 5.45
CA LYS A 36 7.21 -4.91 4.82
C LYS A 36 6.85 -5.06 3.34
N ILE A 37 7.86 -5.10 2.49
CA ILE A 37 7.73 -5.39 1.05
C ILE A 37 8.43 -6.72 0.79
N VAL A 38 7.80 -7.61 0.02
CA VAL A 38 8.29 -8.95 -0.30
C VAL A 38 8.23 -9.20 -1.79
#